data_AF-A0A4Y9Y0A9-F1
#
_entry.id   AF-A0A4Y9Y0A9-F1
#
_cell.length_a   1.000
_cell.length_b   1.000
_cell.length_c   1.000
_cell.angle_alpha   90.00
_cell.angle_beta   90.00
_cell.angle_gamma   90.00
#
_symmetry.space_group_name_H-M   'P 1'
#
loop_
_entity.id
_entity.type
_entity.pdbx_description
1 polymer ?
#
loop_
_entity_poly.entity_id
_entity_poly.type
_entity_poly.pdbx_seq_one_letter_code
_entity_poly.pdbx_strand_id
1 'polypeptide(L)'
;MSLARAAGTVLRPRLISTPLLRTRAASSHAHEEHHDDHHGEAHDPTVYPKEDFSSPFWGRLALFGLGAVGFYKFAPSPDEDNIVTRVIAAYSTPREVWEKLSLKHLVQSVEVSDDSLLVADAQRAPVHRYRYPQRFEQTSPHLHPVGLAVDISNVVVKNV
;
A
#
# COMPACT_ATOMS: atom_id res chain seq x y z
N MET A 1 -28.26 33.34 -14.21
CA MET A 1 -27.01 33.84 -13.60
C MET A 1 -25.98 32.74 -13.67
N SER A 2 -24.89 33.03 -14.38
CA SER A 2 -23.76 32.13 -14.63
C SER A 2 -22.87 32.06 -13.40
N LEU A 3 -22.52 30.86 -12.94
CA LEU A 3 -21.32 30.60 -12.15
C LEU A 3 -20.71 29.27 -12.59
N ALA A 4 -20.05 29.30 -13.74
CA ALA A 4 -18.95 28.39 -14.03
C ALA A 4 -17.85 28.66 -13.00
N ARG A 5 -17.49 27.66 -12.20
CA ARG A 5 -16.27 27.71 -11.39
C ARG A 5 -15.54 26.38 -11.41
N ALA A 6 -14.43 26.43 -12.12
CA ALA A 6 -13.16 25.79 -11.82
C ALA A 6 -13.13 24.25 -11.83
N ALA A 7 -12.76 23.72 -13.00
CA ALA A 7 -11.97 22.51 -13.11
C ALA A 7 -10.66 22.68 -12.31
N GLY A 8 -10.60 22.07 -11.13
CA GLY A 8 -9.38 21.89 -10.36
C GLY A 8 -8.64 20.67 -10.89
N THR A 9 -7.63 20.91 -11.73
CA THR A 9 -6.66 19.90 -12.14
C THR A 9 -5.97 19.33 -10.90
N VAL A 10 -6.13 18.03 -10.69
CA VAL A 10 -5.38 17.27 -9.68
C VAL A 10 -3.91 17.32 -10.09
N LEU A 11 -3.15 18.25 -9.50
CA LEU A 11 -1.70 18.26 -9.52
C LEU A 11 -1.22 17.06 -8.69
N ARG A 12 -1.09 15.92 -9.36
CA ARG A 12 -0.41 14.74 -8.84
C ARG A 12 1.04 15.15 -8.53
N PRO A 13 1.54 15.04 -7.29
CA PRO A 13 2.94 15.29 -7.04
C PRO A 13 3.75 14.27 -7.84
N ARG A 14 4.51 14.75 -8.83
CA ARG A 14 5.59 13.98 -9.43
C ARG A 14 6.58 13.69 -8.31
N LEU A 15 6.59 12.45 -7.84
CA LEU A 15 7.71 11.92 -7.07
C LEU A 15 8.96 12.14 -7.91
N ILE A 16 9.86 13.00 -7.43
CA ILE A 16 11.20 13.13 -7.96
C ILE A 16 11.89 11.82 -7.58
N SER A 17 11.77 10.84 -8.49
CA SER A 17 12.58 9.64 -8.47
C SER A 17 14.02 10.10 -8.65
N THR A 18 14.78 10.16 -7.55
CA THR A 18 16.24 10.18 -7.63
C THR A 18 16.66 9.00 -8.52
N PRO A 19 17.36 9.21 -9.63
CA PRO A 19 17.90 8.08 -10.37
C PRO A 19 18.95 7.44 -9.47
N LEU A 20 18.60 6.34 -8.81
CA LEU A 20 19.61 5.41 -8.34
C LEU A 20 20.40 5.04 -9.60
N LEU A 21 21.68 5.45 -9.63
CA LEU A 21 22.67 5.00 -10.59
C LEU A 21 22.71 3.47 -10.52
N ARG A 22 21.85 2.85 -11.33
CA ARG A 22 21.81 1.42 -11.53
C ARG A 22 22.95 1.11 -12.48
N THR A 23 24.14 0.92 -11.92
CA THR A 23 25.28 0.36 -12.65
C THR A 23 24.93 -1.08 -13.02
N ARG A 24 24.39 -1.28 -14.22
CA ARG A 24 24.42 -2.57 -14.89
C ARG A 24 25.89 -2.86 -15.19
N ALA A 25 26.51 -3.72 -14.41
CA ALA A 25 27.63 -4.51 -14.90
C ALA A 25 27.06 -5.55 -15.88
N ALA A 26 26.74 -5.10 -17.09
CA ALA A 26 26.44 -5.96 -18.21
C ALA A 26 27.76 -6.21 -18.94
N SER A 27 28.38 -7.36 -18.68
CA SER A 27 29.41 -7.89 -19.56
C SER A 27 28.73 -8.45 -20.82
N SER A 28 28.54 -7.59 -21.82
CA SER A 28 28.32 -8.03 -23.19
C SER A 28 29.66 -8.45 -23.78
N HIS A 29 29.95 -9.74 -23.79
CA HIS A 29 30.95 -10.29 -24.70
C HIS A 29 30.29 -11.42 -25.50
N ALA A 30 29.62 -11.02 -26.57
CA ALA A 30 29.35 -11.89 -27.69
C ALA A 30 30.62 -11.89 -28.54
N HIS A 31 31.24 -13.04 -28.75
CA HIS A 31 32.19 -13.24 -29.83
C HIS A 31 31.99 -14.68 -30.34
N GLU A 32 31.39 -14.78 -31.52
CA GLU A 32 31.44 -15.97 -32.36
C GLU A 32 32.88 -16.18 -32.86
N GLU A 33 33.35 -17.41 -32.70
CA GLU A 33 34.06 -18.24 -33.68
C GLU A 33 35.05 -17.56 -34.65
N HIS A 34 36.37 -17.79 -34.44
CA HIS A 34 37.24 -18.59 -35.34
C HIS A 34 38.75 -18.26 -35.19
N HIS A 35 39.56 -19.32 -35.33
CA HIS A 35 40.99 -19.42 -35.66
C HIS A 35 42.01 -19.60 -34.53
N ASP A 36 42.47 -20.85 -34.41
CA ASP A 36 43.84 -21.36 -34.48
C ASP A 36 45.03 -20.47 -34.02
N ASP A 37 45.95 -21.17 -33.35
CA ASP A 37 47.39 -20.90 -33.24
C ASP A 37 47.93 -19.87 -32.21
N HIS A 38 48.51 -20.45 -31.14
CA HIS A 38 49.87 -20.16 -30.64
C HIS A 38 50.22 -18.81 -29.95
N HIS A 39 50.55 -18.93 -28.64
CA HIS A 39 51.46 -18.13 -27.81
C HIS A 39 51.06 -16.70 -27.38
N GLY A 40 50.72 -16.55 -26.09
CA GLY A 40 50.67 -15.26 -25.40
C GLY A 40 50.12 -15.40 -23.98
N GLU A 41 51.00 -15.70 -23.03
CA GLU A 41 50.69 -15.67 -21.60
C GLU A 41 50.31 -14.24 -21.20
N ALA A 42 49.00 -13.99 -21.06
CA ALA A 42 48.51 -12.75 -20.47
C ALA A 42 48.81 -12.79 -18.96
N HIS A 43 49.99 -12.31 -18.58
CA HIS A 43 50.33 -12.10 -17.18
C HIS A 43 49.36 -11.06 -16.59
N ASP A 44 48.44 -11.54 -15.75
CA ASP A 44 47.67 -10.71 -14.84
C ASP A 44 48.65 -9.98 -13.89
N PRO A 45 48.76 -8.64 -13.93
CA PRO A 45 49.68 -7.89 -13.08
C PRO A 45 49.20 -7.78 -11.62
N THR A 46 48.03 -8.34 -11.29
CA THR A 46 47.48 -8.27 -9.93
C THR A 46 48.04 -9.41 -9.07
N VAL A 47 49.20 -9.15 -8.45
CA VAL A 47 49.74 -10.02 -7.39
C VAL A 47 48.85 -9.89 -6.16
N TYR A 48 47.89 -10.80 -6.01
CA TYR A 48 47.08 -10.88 -4.79
C TYR A 48 47.94 -11.40 -3.63
N PRO A 49 47.96 -10.71 -2.48
CA PRO A 49 48.63 -11.24 -1.30
C PRO A 49 47.95 -12.54 -0.89
N LYS A 50 48.74 -13.57 -0.55
CA LYS A 50 48.21 -14.84 -0.06
C LYS A 50 47.40 -14.57 1.21
N GLU A 51 46.10 -14.82 1.17
CA GLU A 51 45.25 -14.66 2.35
C GLU A 51 45.55 -15.77 3.36
N ASP A 52 46.18 -15.38 4.46
CA ASP A 52 46.46 -16.24 5.61
C ASP A 52 45.55 -15.83 6.78
N PHE A 53 45.38 -16.70 7.78
CA PHE A 53 44.57 -16.42 8.98
C PHE A 53 45.14 -15.30 9.85
N SER A 54 46.35 -14.85 9.56
CA SER A 54 47.00 -13.68 10.14
C SER A 54 46.68 -12.36 9.42
N SER A 55 45.84 -12.41 8.37
CA SER A 55 45.51 -11.20 7.61
C SER A 55 44.71 -10.20 8.46
N PRO A 56 44.79 -8.89 8.15
CA PRO A 56 44.04 -7.85 8.86
C PRO A 56 42.53 -8.09 8.85
N PHE A 57 42.01 -8.82 7.86
CA PHE A 57 40.61 -9.19 7.77
C PHE A 57 40.19 -10.11 8.92
N TRP A 58 40.95 -11.19 9.16
CA TRP A 58 40.66 -12.14 10.24
C TRP A 58 40.84 -11.53 11.63
N GLY A 59 41.84 -10.67 11.81
CA GLY A 59 42.00 -9.90 13.06
C GLY A 59 40.82 -8.96 13.34
N ARG A 60 40.33 -8.25 12.32
CA ARG A 60 39.14 -7.39 12.44
C ARG A 60 37.87 -8.21 12.68
N LEU A 61 37.73 -9.37 12.05
CA LEU A 61 36.60 -10.28 12.25
C LEU A 61 36.57 -10.83 13.68
N ALA A 62 37.73 -11.22 14.22
CA ALA A 62 37.86 -11.67 15.60
C ALA A 62 37.52 -10.55 16.60
N LEU A 63 38.00 -9.32 16.35
CA LEU A 63 37.64 -8.13 17.14
C LEU A 63 36.14 -7.84 17.10
N PHE A 64 35.52 -7.94 15.92
CA PHE A 64 34.08 -7.75 15.78
C PHE A 64 33.30 -8.84 16.53
N GLY A 65 33.73 -10.10 16.44
CA GLY A 65 33.16 -11.22 17.18
C GLY A 65 33.27 -11.04 18.70
N LEU A 66 34.44 -10.63 19.19
CA LEU A 66 34.67 -10.29 20.60
C LEU A 66 33.80 -9.10 21.05
N GLY A 67 33.68 -8.09 20.21
CA GLY A 67 32.80 -6.94 20.44
C GLY A 67 31.33 -7.36 20.52
N ALA A 68 30.87 -8.25 19.65
CA ALA A 68 29.50 -8.77 19.68
C ALA A 68 29.21 -9.61 20.93
N VAL A 69 30.15 -10.46 21.35
CA VAL A 69 30.03 -11.26 22.59
C VAL A 69 30.05 -10.35 23.82
N GLY A 70 30.94 -9.35 23.85
CA GLY A 70 31.00 -8.34 24.90
C GLY A 70 29.71 -7.53 24.98
N PHE A 71 29.19 -7.10 23.83
CA PHE A 71 27.91 -6.41 23.76
C PHE A 71 26.76 -7.29 24.25
N TYR A 72 26.68 -8.57 23.85
CA TYR A 72 25.61 -9.45 24.33
C TYR A 72 25.64 -9.68 25.84
N LYS A 73 26.84 -9.82 26.43
CA LYS A 73 27.00 -10.11 27.86
C LYS A 73 26.85 -8.88 28.76
N PHE A 74 27.25 -7.71 28.27
CA PHE A 74 27.24 -6.46 29.03
C PHE A 74 26.21 -5.44 28.49
N ALA A 75 25.35 -5.85 27.55
CA ALA A 75 24.24 -5.02 27.11
C ALA A 75 23.33 -4.77 28.33
N PRO A 76 22.95 -3.51 28.58
CA PRO A 76 21.97 -3.18 29.61
C PRO A 76 20.70 -4.01 29.40
N SER A 77 20.16 -4.53 30.49
CA SER A 77 18.87 -5.20 30.42
C SER A 77 17.79 -4.19 29.98
N PRO A 78 16.72 -4.63 29.29
CA PRO A 78 15.67 -3.72 28.81
C PRO A 78 14.99 -2.89 29.90
N ASP A 79 15.15 -3.29 31.17
CA ASP A 79 14.54 -2.69 32.36
C ASP A 79 15.51 -1.77 33.13
N GLU A 80 16.77 -1.66 32.69
CA GLU A 80 17.76 -0.76 33.30
C GLU A 80 17.69 0.65 32.70
N ASP A 81 17.72 1.64 33.60
CA ASP A 81 17.57 3.05 33.28
C ASP A 81 18.86 3.62 32.67
N ASN A 82 19.08 3.35 31.37
CA ASN A 82 20.23 3.81 30.60
C ASN A 82 20.05 5.28 30.16
N ILE A 83 21.12 6.07 30.26
CA ILE A 83 21.19 7.46 29.76
C ILE A 83 20.75 7.54 28.29
N VAL A 84 21.14 6.56 27.48
CA VAL A 84 20.75 6.51 26.06
C VAL A 84 19.24 6.36 25.91
N THR A 85 18.63 5.42 26.64
CA THR A 85 17.17 5.21 26.65
C THR A 85 16.43 6.46 27.14
N ARG A 86 16.95 7.13 28.17
CA ARG A 86 16.37 8.37 28.71
C ARG A 86 16.41 9.53 27.71
N VAL A 87 17.53 9.70 27.00
CA VAL A 87 17.66 10.72 25.94
C VAL A 87 16.71 10.41 24.79
N ILE A 88 16.65 9.14 24.34
CA ILE A 88 15.70 8.72 23.30
C ILE A 88 14.27 8.99 23.76
N ALA A 89 13.92 8.63 25.00
CA ALA A 89 12.60 8.85 25.57
C ALA A 89 12.21 10.33 25.59
N ALA A 90 13.15 11.22 25.93
CA ALA A 90 12.92 12.67 25.98
C ALA A 90 12.58 13.30 24.61
N TYR A 91 13.10 12.73 23.53
CA TYR A 91 12.82 13.19 22.16
C TYR A 91 11.78 12.34 21.42
N SER A 92 11.46 11.16 21.95
CA SER A 92 10.44 10.29 21.39
C SER A 92 9.04 10.81 21.69
N THR A 93 8.11 10.54 20.79
CA THR A 93 6.70 10.82 21.03
C THR A 93 6.15 9.84 22.07
N PRO A 94 5.38 10.34 23.06
CA PRO A 94 4.86 9.50 24.14
C PRO A 94 3.81 8.52 23.60
N ARG A 95 3.71 7.35 24.24
CA ARG A 95 2.88 6.22 23.78
C ARG A 95 1.41 6.61 23.63
N GLU A 96 0.91 7.46 24.51
CA GLU A 96 -0.49 7.91 24.54
C GLU A 96 -0.88 8.67 23.27
N VAL A 97 0.09 9.34 22.61
CA VAL A 97 -0.17 10.04 21.34
C VAL A 97 -0.37 9.04 20.21
N TRP A 98 0.45 8.00 20.14
CA TRP A 98 0.29 6.94 19.15
C TRP A 98 -1.00 6.16 19.35
N GLU A 99 -1.34 5.86 20.60
CA GLU A 99 -2.60 5.21 20.95
C GLU A 99 -3.80 6.05 20.48
N LYS A 100 -3.83 7.35 20.83
CA LYS A 100 -4.89 8.27 20.37
C LYS A 100 -4.98 8.36 18.86
N LEU A 101 -3.83 8.40 18.16
CA LEU A 101 -3.80 8.46 16.70
C LEU A 101 -4.34 7.17 16.07
N SER A 102 -3.93 6.02 16.60
CA SER A 102 -4.40 4.71 16.13
C SER A 102 -5.90 4.52 16.35
N LEU A 103 -6.43 4.92 17.51
CA LEU A 103 -7.86 4.89 17.81
C LEU A 103 -8.64 5.84 16.89
N LYS A 104 -8.14 7.06 16.67
CA LYS A 104 -8.76 7.99 15.72
C LYS A 104 -8.83 7.39 14.31
N HIS A 105 -7.75 6.78 13.85
CA HIS A 105 -7.72 6.16 12.52
C HIS A 105 -8.67 4.95 12.44
N LEU A 106 -8.77 4.16 13.51
CA LEU A 106 -9.72 3.05 13.59
C LEU A 106 -11.16 3.55 13.44
N VAL A 107 -11.55 4.57 14.21
CA VAL A 107 -12.90 5.16 14.14
C VAL A 107 -13.18 5.70 12.73
N GLN A 108 -12.24 6.45 12.15
CA GLN A 108 -12.39 6.97 10.79
C GLN A 108 -12.52 5.85 9.74
N SER A 109 -11.83 4.73 9.93
CA SER A 109 -11.92 3.58 9.02
C SER A 109 -13.29 2.89 9.10
N VAL A 110 -13.87 2.84 10.30
CA VAL A 110 -15.23 2.34 10.52
C VAL A 110 -16.24 3.27 9.84
N GLU A 111 -16.16 4.58 10.07
CA GLU A 111 -17.06 5.57 9.45
C GLU A 111 -17.02 5.50 7.92
N VAL A 112 -15.82 5.43 7.32
CA VAL A 112 -15.67 5.29 5.87
C VAL A 112 -16.27 3.97 5.35
N SER A 113 -16.15 2.90 6.13
CA SER A 113 -16.74 1.60 5.77
C SER A 113 -18.26 1.67 5.80
N ASP A 114 -18.84 2.27 6.85
CA ASP A 114 -20.29 2.43 6.98
C ASP A 114 -20.86 3.32 5.87
N ASP A 115 -20.20 4.42 5.54
CA ASP A 115 -20.58 5.29 4.42
C ASP A 115 -20.53 4.53 3.08
N SER A 116 -19.50 3.70 2.89
CA SER A 116 -19.37 2.89 1.67
C SER A 116 -20.48 1.85 1.56
N LEU A 117 -20.89 1.24 2.68
CA LEU A 117 -22.01 0.31 2.73
C LEU A 117 -23.34 1.02 2.46
N LEU A 118 -23.55 2.20 3.05
CA LEU A 118 -24.75 2.99 2.83
C LEU A 118 -24.94 3.36 1.36
N VAL A 119 -23.85 3.74 0.67
CA VAL A 119 -23.89 4.05 -0.76
C VAL A 119 -24.06 2.78 -1.61
N ALA A 120 -23.45 1.67 -1.22
CA ALA A 120 -23.56 0.40 -1.93
C ALA A 120 -24.97 -0.22 -1.83
N ASP A 121 -25.59 -0.11 -0.65
CA ASP A 121 -26.95 -0.62 -0.38
C ASP A 121 -28.04 0.30 -0.95
N ALA A 122 -27.71 1.54 -1.29
CA ALA A 122 -28.65 2.50 -1.85
C ALA A 122 -29.15 2.02 -3.23
N GLN A 123 -30.27 1.30 -3.22
CA GLN A 123 -31.00 0.93 -4.43
C GLN A 123 -31.96 2.03 -4.85
N ARG A 124 -32.04 2.28 -6.16
CA ARG A 124 -33.10 3.11 -6.71
C ARG A 124 -34.45 2.44 -6.43
N ALA A 125 -35.44 3.22 -5.99
CA ALA A 125 -36.80 2.72 -5.87
C ALA A 125 -37.22 1.97 -7.15
N PRO A 126 -37.85 0.78 -7.03
CA PRO A 126 -38.21 -0.03 -8.18
C PRO A 126 -39.23 0.73 -9.04
N VAL A 127 -38.86 1.08 -10.27
CA VAL A 127 -39.74 1.74 -11.23
C VAL A 127 -40.07 0.77 -12.36
N HIS A 128 -41.32 0.33 -12.41
CA HIS A 128 -41.83 -0.45 -13.54
C HIS A 128 -42.34 0.49 -14.64
N ARG A 129 -41.78 0.34 -15.85
CA ARG A 129 -42.19 1.13 -17.01
C ARG A 129 -43.31 0.41 -17.75
N TYR A 130 -44.50 0.99 -17.73
CA TYR A 130 -45.65 0.48 -18.48
C TYR A 130 -45.93 1.38 -19.69
N ARG A 131 -46.24 0.76 -20.83
CA ARG A 131 -46.72 1.47 -22.03
C ARG A 131 -48.08 2.13 -21.82
N TYR A 132 -48.91 1.54 -20.95
CA TYR A 132 -50.28 1.96 -20.67
C TYR A 132 -50.52 1.99 -19.16
N PRO A 133 -50.20 3.10 -18.47
CA PRO A 133 -50.40 3.24 -17.02
C PRO A 133 -51.88 3.35 -16.65
N GLN A 134 -52.75 3.76 -17.58
CA GLN A 134 -54.20 3.87 -17.37
C GLN A 134 -54.87 2.54 -16.99
N ARG A 135 -54.21 1.39 -17.23
CA ARG A 135 -54.74 0.07 -16.85
C ARG A 135 -54.91 -0.13 -15.35
N PHE A 136 -54.23 0.66 -14.52
CA PHE A 136 -54.40 0.61 -13.07
C PHE A 136 -55.74 1.23 -12.61
N GLU A 137 -56.25 2.20 -13.35
CA GLU A 137 -57.55 2.85 -13.09
C GLU A 137 -58.73 2.10 -13.73
N GLN A 138 -58.43 1.30 -14.76
CA GLN A 138 -59.43 0.56 -15.53
C GLN A 138 -59.63 -0.84 -14.95
N THR A 139 -60.42 -0.93 -13.88
CA THR A 139 -60.92 -2.20 -13.35
C THR A 139 -62.44 -2.23 -13.33
N SER A 140 -63.02 -3.40 -13.63
CA SER A 140 -64.45 -3.63 -13.44
C SER A 140 -64.76 -3.65 -11.93
N PRO A 141 -65.86 -3.09 -11.43
CA PRO A 141 -66.25 -3.30 -10.03
C PRO A 141 -66.81 -4.72 -9.75
N HIS A 142 -67.10 -5.50 -10.79
CA HIS A 142 -67.86 -6.75 -10.69
C HIS A 142 -67.12 -7.95 -11.31
N LEU A 143 -67.43 -9.15 -10.80
CA LEU A 143 -66.96 -10.46 -11.28
C LEU A 143 -65.44 -10.70 -11.15
N HIS A 144 -64.80 -10.12 -10.13
CA HIS A 144 -63.41 -10.45 -9.83
C HIS A 144 -63.31 -11.73 -9.01
N PRO A 145 -62.49 -12.70 -9.44
CA PRO A 145 -62.16 -13.83 -8.59
C PRO A 145 -61.35 -13.35 -7.38
N VAL A 146 -61.62 -13.96 -6.23
CA VAL A 146 -60.91 -13.69 -4.99
C VAL A 146 -59.40 -13.97 -5.16
N GLY A 147 -58.57 -13.02 -4.74
CA GLY A 147 -57.10 -13.16 -4.75
C GLY A 147 -56.36 -12.69 -6.02
N LEU A 148 -57.07 -12.26 -7.09
CA LEU A 148 -56.40 -11.68 -8.27
C LEU A 148 -56.23 -10.15 -8.21
N ALA A 149 -56.92 -9.48 -7.28
CA ALA A 149 -56.77 -8.05 -7.05
C ALA A 149 -55.52 -7.79 -6.19
N VAL A 150 -54.56 -7.04 -6.75
CA VAL A 150 -53.38 -6.55 -6.02
C VAL A 150 -53.70 -5.15 -5.48
N ASP A 151 -53.37 -4.88 -4.23
CA ASP A 151 -53.47 -3.51 -3.69
C ASP A 151 -52.47 -2.59 -4.39
N ILE A 152 -52.99 -1.58 -5.08
CA ILE A 152 -52.22 -0.60 -5.85
C ILE A 152 -52.31 0.81 -5.25
N SER A 153 -52.83 0.95 -4.02
CA SER A 153 -53.04 2.25 -3.35
C SER A 153 -51.76 3.08 -3.19
N ASN A 154 -50.60 2.42 -3.08
CA ASN A 154 -49.29 3.06 -2.92
C ASN A 154 -48.53 3.29 -4.24
N VAL A 155 -49.13 3.03 -5.41
CA VAL A 155 -48.48 3.23 -6.70
C VAL A 155 -48.64 4.68 -7.14
N VAL A 156 -47.53 5.40 -7.31
CA VAL A 156 -47.53 6.82 -7.74
C VAL A 156 -46.93 6.95 -9.13
N VAL A 157 -47.60 7.68 -10.02
CA VAL A 157 -47.07 8.00 -11.35
C VAL A 157 -45.89 8.95 -11.19
N LYS A 158 -44.74 8.55 -11.73
CA LYS A 158 -43.57 9.41 -11.77
C LYS A 158 -43.75 10.48 -12.86
N ASN A 159 -44.02 11.72 -12.44
CA ASN A 159 -43.97 12.88 -13.33
C ASN A 159 -42.51 13.18 -13.70
N VAL A 160 -42.26 13.42 -15.00
CA VAL A 160 -40.95 13.81 -15.56
C VAL A 160 -40.77 15.30 -15.42
#